data_AF-A0A3A9SU98-F1
#
_entry.id   AF-A0A3A9SU98-F1
#
_cell.length_a   1.000
_cell.length_b   1.000
_cell.length_c   1.000
_cell.angle_alpha   90.00
_cell.angle_beta   90.00
_cell.angle_gamma   90.00
#
_symmetry.space_group_name_H-M   'P 1'
#
loop_
_entity.id
_entity.type
_entity.pdbx_description
1 polymer ?
#
loop_
_entity_poly.entity_id
_entity_poly.type
_entity_poly.pdbx_seq_one_letter_code
_entity_poly.pdbx_strand_id
1 'polypeptide(L)'
;MKKRNVIVPVLLCVATLMSACGKKNTTETTSLFEPMSTETESQQETPAQPDVITEDQAYAAVINYNKAIGSGIDGEINSEGYSEYWDVSTNADGKIVVLYRSYTGAQTFYYVEPTSGETYVTELVPGIIDEEQETGEKFNARDYLGE
;
A
#
# COMPACT_ATOMS: atom_id res chain seq x y z
N MET A 1 -18.38 -27.42 21.68
CA MET A 1 -19.33 -26.72 22.58
C MET A 1 -19.16 -25.23 22.35
N LYS A 2 -20.23 -24.55 21.91
CA LYS A 2 -20.23 -23.18 21.39
C LYS A 2 -20.58 -22.21 22.52
N LYS A 3 -19.70 -21.24 22.83
CA LYS A 3 -20.00 -20.17 23.79
C LYS A 3 -19.93 -18.83 23.05
N ARG A 4 -21.11 -18.29 22.74
CA ARG A 4 -21.35 -16.89 22.34
C ARG A 4 -21.30 -16.04 23.61
N ASN A 5 -20.58 -14.93 23.61
CA ASN A 5 -20.75 -13.81 24.55
C ASN A 5 -20.40 -12.51 23.78
N VAL A 6 -21.40 -11.85 23.16
CA VAL A 6 -22.12 -10.64 23.63
C VAL A 6 -21.35 -9.34 23.34
N ILE A 7 -21.86 -8.61 22.34
CA ILE A 7 -21.45 -7.29 21.86
C ILE A 7 -22.00 -6.22 22.83
N VAL A 8 -21.20 -5.21 23.17
CA VAL A 8 -21.64 -3.99 23.87
C VAL A 8 -21.26 -2.78 23.02
N PRO A 9 -22.22 -2.00 22.50
CA PRO A 9 -21.93 -0.77 21.77
C PRO A 9 -21.86 0.41 22.75
N VAL A 10 -20.74 1.11 22.79
CA VAL A 10 -20.63 2.40 23.49
C VAL A 10 -20.77 3.52 22.47
N LEU A 11 -22.00 4.01 22.36
CA LEU A 11 -22.39 5.24 21.69
C LEU A 11 -21.89 6.43 22.53
N LEU A 12 -21.02 7.27 21.98
CA LEU A 12 -20.72 8.58 22.55
C LEU A 12 -20.85 9.66 21.47
N CYS A 13 -22.06 10.22 21.37
CA CYS A 13 -22.30 11.49 20.68
C CYS A 13 -21.86 12.64 21.59
N VAL A 14 -20.96 13.50 21.11
CA VAL A 14 -20.91 14.91 21.56
C VAL A 14 -20.84 15.79 20.33
N ALA A 15 -21.97 16.46 20.06
CA ALA A 15 -22.07 17.55 19.12
C ALA A 15 -21.64 18.85 19.81
N THR A 16 -20.78 19.64 19.17
CA THR A 16 -20.70 21.08 19.40
C THR A 16 -20.57 21.80 18.07
N LEU A 17 -21.66 22.47 17.71
CA LEU A 17 -21.76 23.52 16.70
C LEU A 17 -20.98 24.76 17.17
N MET A 18 -20.40 25.54 16.24
CA MET A 18 -20.60 27.01 16.08
C MET A 18 -19.64 27.58 15.03
N SER A 19 -20.23 28.39 14.15
CA SER A 19 -19.67 29.09 12.99
C SER A 19 -18.81 30.31 13.35
N ALA A 20 -17.87 30.68 12.48
CA ALA A 20 -17.42 32.07 12.35
C ALA A 20 -16.89 32.37 10.94
N CYS A 21 -17.72 33.02 10.11
CA CYS A 21 -17.28 33.77 8.94
C CYS A 21 -16.59 35.07 9.37
N GLY A 22 -15.55 35.49 8.63
CA GLY A 22 -15.23 36.91 8.53
C GLY A 22 -13.82 37.27 8.11
N LYS A 23 -13.61 37.59 6.82
CA LYS A 23 -13.30 38.98 6.42
C LYS A 23 -13.60 39.21 4.94
N LYS A 24 -14.30 40.31 4.73
CA LYS A 24 -14.79 40.90 3.48
C LYS A 24 -13.83 42.03 3.14
N ASN A 25 -13.44 42.16 1.87
CA ASN A 25 -13.05 43.43 1.27
C ASN A 25 -13.59 43.44 -0.18
N THR A 26 -14.73 44.11 -0.31
CA THR A 26 -15.30 44.62 -1.54
C THR A 26 -14.40 45.69 -2.14
N THR A 27 -14.13 45.60 -3.44
CA THR A 27 -13.99 46.79 -4.29
C THR A 27 -14.56 46.42 -5.65
N GLU A 28 -15.80 46.84 -5.88
CA GLU A 28 -16.37 46.92 -7.22
C GLU A 28 -15.69 48.08 -7.95
N THR A 29 -15.23 47.86 -9.18
CA THR A 29 -15.21 48.92 -10.19
C THR A 29 -15.52 48.30 -11.54
N THR A 30 -16.69 48.69 -12.02
CA THR A 30 -17.31 48.40 -13.31
C THR A 30 -16.38 48.78 -14.47
N SER A 31 -16.21 47.91 -15.45
CA SER A 31 -15.98 48.33 -16.83
C SER A 31 -16.48 47.25 -17.78
N LEU A 32 -17.51 47.62 -18.55
CA LEU A 32 -17.97 46.90 -19.74
C LEU A 32 -16.79 46.68 -20.70
N PHE A 33 -16.66 45.47 -21.26
CA PHE A 33 -16.27 45.17 -22.64
C PHE A 33 -16.26 43.65 -22.84
N GLU A 34 -17.20 43.12 -23.64
CA GLU A 34 -16.96 41.93 -24.48
C GLU A 34 -16.54 42.46 -25.86
N PRO A 35 -15.55 41.86 -26.55
CA PRO A 35 -15.79 40.55 -27.17
C PRO A 35 -14.57 39.59 -27.27
N MET A 36 -14.90 38.30 -27.46
CA MET A 36 -14.27 37.33 -28.38
C MET A 36 -12.75 37.34 -28.57
N SER A 37 -12.07 36.29 -28.10
CA SER A 37 -10.95 35.67 -28.83
C SER A 37 -10.77 34.21 -28.40
N THR A 38 -10.83 33.35 -29.40
CA THR A 38 -10.45 31.95 -29.38
C THR A 38 -8.95 31.85 -29.08
N GLU A 39 -8.57 31.26 -27.95
CA GLU A 39 -7.24 30.70 -27.77
C GLU A 39 -7.37 29.20 -27.47
N THR A 40 -6.92 28.44 -28.46
CA THR A 40 -6.60 27.01 -28.35
C THR A 40 -5.55 26.85 -27.27
N GLU A 41 -5.98 26.45 -26.08
CA GLU A 41 -5.10 25.99 -25.02
C GLU A 41 -4.49 24.66 -25.46
N SER A 42 -3.27 24.75 -25.99
CA SER A 42 -2.46 23.60 -26.36
C SER A 42 -2.13 22.85 -25.08
N GLN A 43 -2.80 21.73 -24.86
CA GLN A 43 -2.47 20.77 -23.82
C GLN A 43 -1.06 20.23 -24.10
N GLN A 44 -0.09 20.76 -23.37
CA GLN A 44 1.26 20.23 -23.34
C GLN A 44 1.18 18.88 -22.61
N GLU A 45 1.17 17.79 -23.37
CA GLU A 45 1.25 16.43 -22.86
C GLU A 45 2.55 16.28 -22.06
N THR A 46 2.43 16.30 -20.73
CA THR A 46 3.45 15.75 -19.84
C THR A 46 3.56 14.26 -20.18
N PRO A 47 4.75 13.72 -20.51
CA PRO A 47 4.88 12.30 -20.78
C PRO A 47 4.42 11.54 -19.53
N ALA A 48 3.45 10.65 -19.70
CA ALA A 48 2.98 9.77 -18.64
C ALA A 48 4.18 9.00 -18.09
N GLN A 49 4.54 9.26 -16.83
CA GLN A 49 5.47 8.39 -16.12
C GLN A 49 4.90 6.97 -16.21
N PRO A 50 5.72 5.95 -16.53
CA PRO A 50 5.23 4.59 -16.53
C PRO A 50 4.69 4.27 -15.14
N ASP A 51 3.47 3.74 -15.08
CA ASP A 51 2.83 3.32 -13.84
C ASP A 51 3.56 2.07 -13.33
N VAL A 52 4.60 2.28 -12.52
CA VAL A 52 5.47 1.23 -11.98
C VAL A 52 5.25 1.16 -10.47
N ILE A 53 5.10 -0.06 -9.94
CA ILE A 53 4.98 -0.30 -8.50
C ILE A 53 6.29 0.12 -7.83
N THR A 54 6.20 1.00 -6.83
CA THR A 54 7.34 1.36 -5.98
C THR A 54 7.58 0.32 -4.88
N GLU A 55 8.75 0.37 -4.23
CA GLU A 55 9.06 -0.47 -3.08
C GLU A 55 8.01 -0.36 -1.95
N ASP A 56 7.59 0.86 -1.60
CA ASP A 56 6.53 1.08 -0.60
C ASP A 56 5.19 0.48 -1.03
N GLN A 57 4.85 0.57 -2.31
CA GLN A 57 3.63 0.00 -2.86
C GLN A 57 3.67 -1.53 -2.87
N ALA A 58 4.81 -2.12 -3.23
CA ALA A 58 5.02 -3.56 -3.18
C ALA A 58 4.93 -4.08 -1.74
N TYR A 59 5.54 -3.39 -0.77
CA TYR A 59 5.41 -3.70 0.64
C TYR A 59 3.94 -3.74 1.06
N ALA A 60 3.21 -2.64 0.83
CA ALA A 60 1.81 -2.54 1.20
C ALA A 60 0.94 -3.63 0.53
N ALA A 61 1.16 -3.89 -0.75
CA ALA A 61 0.46 -4.94 -1.49
C ALA A 61 0.71 -6.34 -0.90
N VAL A 62 1.95 -6.67 -0.54
CA VAL A 62 2.30 -7.97 0.08
C VAL A 62 1.65 -8.11 1.45
N ILE A 63 1.63 -7.05 2.25
CA ILE A 63 0.93 -7.05 3.55
C ILE A 63 -0.57 -7.28 3.34
N ASN A 64 -1.20 -6.58 2.40
CA ASN A 64 -2.61 -6.71 2.11
C ASN A 64 -2.97 -8.10 1.55
N TYR A 65 -2.12 -8.66 0.70
CA TYR A 65 -2.24 -10.03 0.22
C TYR A 65 -2.27 -11.03 1.38
N ASN A 66 -1.29 -10.95 2.29
CA ASN A 66 -1.19 -11.85 3.44
C ASN A 66 -2.39 -11.74 4.39
N LYS A 67 -2.90 -10.52 4.60
CA LYS A 67 -4.16 -10.28 5.35
C LYS A 67 -5.35 -10.96 4.66
N ALA A 68 -5.47 -10.80 3.34
CA ALA A 68 -6.58 -11.33 2.58
C ALA A 68 -6.64 -12.87 2.60
N ILE A 69 -5.48 -13.54 2.58
CA ILE A 69 -5.41 -15.01 2.66
C ILE A 69 -5.41 -15.55 4.10
N GLY A 70 -5.26 -14.68 5.10
CA GLY A 70 -5.22 -15.05 6.51
C GLY A 70 -3.97 -15.86 6.88
N SER A 71 -2.81 -15.56 6.29
CA SER A 71 -1.55 -16.27 6.57
C SER A 71 -1.03 -16.03 7.99
N GLY A 72 -1.43 -14.92 8.61
CA GLY A 72 -0.88 -14.44 9.88
C GLY A 72 0.44 -13.68 9.73
N ILE A 73 0.86 -13.38 8.48
CA ILE A 73 2.05 -12.60 8.14
C ILE A 73 1.59 -11.20 7.68
N ASP A 74 0.96 -10.44 8.57
CA ASP A 74 0.15 -9.25 8.23
C ASP A 74 0.83 -7.91 8.57
N GLY A 75 2.12 -7.93 8.86
CA GLY A 75 2.92 -6.74 9.18
C GLY A 75 2.94 -6.39 10.66
N GLU A 76 2.18 -7.08 11.51
CA GLU A 76 2.31 -6.98 12.96
C GLU A 76 3.54 -7.78 13.41
N ILE A 77 4.60 -7.07 13.83
CA ILE A 77 5.83 -7.71 14.31
C ILE A 77 5.69 -8.07 15.80
N ASN A 78 6.08 -9.28 16.18
CA ASN A 78 6.18 -9.66 17.58
C ASN A 78 7.28 -8.83 18.28
N SER A 79 6.85 -7.98 19.22
CA SER A 79 7.74 -7.10 19.99
C SER A 79 8.46 -7.78 21.16
N GLU A 80 8.09 -9.02 21.51
CA GLU A 80 8.63 -9.79 22.62
C GLU A 80 9.28 -11.10 22.11
N GLY A 81 10.58 -11.09 21.77
CA GLY A 81 11.31 -12.31 21.40
C GLY A 81 12.44 -12.16 20.39
N TYR A 82 12.73 -13.25 19.67
CA TYR A 82 13.68 -13.28 18.54
C TYR A 82 13.23 -12.32 17.43
N SER A 83 14.19 -11.79 16.66
CA SER A 83 13.97 -10.74 15.67
C SER A 83 13.15 -11.21 14.46
N GLU A 84 11.86 -10.95 14.51
CA GLU A 84 10.99 -10.88 13.33
C GLU A 84 11.15 -9.51 12.66
N TYR A 85 11.25 -9.49 11.32
CA TYR A 85 11.35 -8.24 10.58
C TYR A 85 10.91 -8.37 9.12
N TRP A 86 10.68 -7.21 8.52
CA TRP A 86 10.45 -7.03 7.10
C TRP A 86 11.58 -6.21 6.49
N ASP A 87 11.91 -6.50 5.23
CA ASP A 87 12.83 -5.71 4.42
C ASP A 87 12.33 -5.61 2.99
N VAL A 88 12.67 -4.52 2.30
CA VAL A 88 12.29 -4.30 0.91
C VAL A 88 13.47 -3.71 0.15
N SER A 89 13.75 -4.29 -1.01
CA SER A 89 14.75 -3.77 -1.93
C SER A 89 14.48 -4.20 -3.37
N THR A 90 14.99 -3.45 -4.33
CA THR A 90 15.02 -3.85 -5.73
C THR A 90 16.31 -4.62 -6.03
N ASN A 91 16.18 -5.83 -6.60
CA ASN A 91 17.32 -6.68 -6.92
C ASN A 91 17.99 -6.27 -8.26
N ALA A 92 19.06 -6.97 -8.63
CA ALA A 92 19.82 -6.69 -9.86
C ALA A 92 19.02 -6.90 -11.16
N ASP A 93 17.97 -7.72 -11.12
CA ASP A 93 17.06 -7.98 -12.25
C ASP A 93 15.93 -6.95 -12.34
N GLY A 94 15.89 -5.98 -11.42
CA GLY A 94 14.84 -4.95 -11.36
C GLY A 94 13.54 -5.41 -10.72
N LYS A 95 13.49 -6.61 -10.11
CA LYS A 95 12.35 -7.05 -9.31
C LYS A 95 12.41 -6.43 -7.91
N ILE A 96 11.27 -6.00 -7.40
CA ILE A 96 11.17 -5.62 -5.99
C ILE A 96 11.03 -6.89 -5.17
N VAL A 97 11.87 -7.06 -4.16
CA VAL A 97 11.86 -8.18 -3.25
C VAL A 97 11.36 -7.69 -1.90
N VAL A 98 10.20 -8.17 -1.48
CA VAL A 98 9.71 -7.99 -0.11
C VAL A 98 10.09 -9.24 0.67
N LEU A 99 10.92 -9.09 1.69
CA LEU A 99 11.36 -10.17 2.56
C LEU A 99 10.61 -10.09 3.88
N TYR A 100 10.03 -11.20 4.29
CA TYR A 100 9.62 -11.45 5.66
C TYR A 100 10.57 -12.46 6.31
N ARG A 101 11.12 -12.14 7.48
CA ARG A 101 11.84 -13.10 8.33
C ARG A 101 11.03 -13.36 9.59
N SER A 102 10.66 -14.62 9.81
CA SER A 102 9.95 -15.06 11.01
C SER A 102 10.87 -15.14 12.24
N TYR A 103 10.26 -15.26 13.42
CA TYR A 103 11.01 -15.44 14.67
C TYR A 103 11.83 -16.74 14.72
N THR A 104 11.47 -17.77 13.94
CA THR A 104 12.24 -19.03 13.83
C THR A 104 13.40 -18.93 12.84
N GLY A 105 13.46 -17.83 12.08
CA GLY A 105 14.48 -17.60 11.06
C GLY A 105 14.13 -18.11 9.67
N ALA A 106 12.92 -18.65 9.47
CA ALA A 106 12.40 -18.88 8.12
C ALA A 106 12.23 -17.53 7.40
N GLN A 107 12.54 -17.51 6.12
CA GLN A 107 12.51 -16.34 5.25
C GLN A 107 11.56 -16.61 4.09
N THR A 108 10.62 -15.70 3.88
CA THR A 108 9.68 -15.72 2.77
C THR A 108 9.96 -14.50 1.90
N PHE A 109 10.22 -14.73 0.61
CA PHE A 109 10.54 -13.68 -0.35
C PHE A 109 9.42 -13.56 -1.37
N TYR A 110 8.88 -12.35 -1.51
CA TYR A 110 7.90 -12.00 -2.51
C TYR A 110 8.58 -11.20 -3.61
N TYR A 111 8.76 -11.82 -4.78
CA TYR A 111 9.40 -11.22 -5.94
C TYR A 111 8.36 -10.56 -6.85
N VAL A 112 8.26 -9.24 -6.79
CA VAL A 112 7.27 -8.44 -7.51
C VAL A 112 7.90 -7.87 -8.78
N GLU A 113 7.29 -8.16 -9.93
CA GLU A 113 7.61 -7.48 -11.20
C GLU A 113 6.99 -6.07 -11.20
N PRO A 114 7.78 -4.98 -11.20
CA PRO A 114 7.22 -3.65 -10.94
C PRO A 114 6.24 -3.16 -12.02
N THR A 115 6.44 -3.61 -13.26
CA THR A 115 5.60 -3.20 -14.40
C THR A 115 4.28 -3.95 -14.45
N SER A 116 4.27 -5.27 -14.27
CA SER A 116 3.05 -6.09 -14.38
C SER A 116 2.36 -6.34 -13.04
N GLY A 117 3.09 -6.23 -11.94
CA GLY A 117 2.67 -6.67 -10.61
C GLY A 117 2.70 -8.19 -10.41
N GLU A 118 3.07 -8.97 -11.42
CA GLU A 118 3.19 -10.43 -11.26
C GLU A 118 4.18 -10.75 -10.14
N THR A 119 3.73 -11.55 -9.19
CA THR A 119 4.48 -11.88 -7.99
C THR A 119 4.56 -13.39 -7.83
N TYR A 120 5.75 -13.89 -7.50
CA TYR A 120 5.96 -15.27 -7.07
C TYR A 120 6.66 -15.29 -5.72
N VAL A 121 6.48 -16.39 -4.99
CA VAL A 121 6.99 -16.53 -3.63
C VAL A 121 8.03 -17.64 -3.55
N THR A 122 9.11 -17.38 -2.81
CA THR A 122 10.10 -18.38 -2.45
C THR A 122 10.29 -18.44 -0.94
N GLU A 123 10.87 -19.53 -0.47
CA GLU A 123 11.20 -19.74 0.93
C GLU A 123 12.67 -20.16 1.09
N LEU A 124 13.30 -19.70 2.17
CA LEU A 124 14.56 -20.21 2.70
C LEU A 124 14.41 -20.46 4.21
N VAL A 125 14.73 -21.67 4.66
CA VAL A 125 14.76 -22.05 6.07
C VAL A 125 16.17 -22.50 6.43
N PRO A 126 17.02 -21.61 6.98
CA PRO A 126 18.41 -21.89 7.27
C PRO A 126 18.59 -23.16 8.12
N GLY A 127 19.39 -24.09 7.63
CA GLY A 127 19.64 -25.38 8.28
C GLY A 127 18.61 -26.47 7.98
N ILE A 128 17.59 -26.19 7.17
CA ILE A 128 16.63 -27.18 6.65
C ILE A 128 16.68 -27.24 5.12
N ILE A 129 16.60 -26.09 4.46
CA ILE A 129 16.81 -25.96 3.00
C ILE A 129 18.02 -25.08 2.76
N ASP A 130 18.88 -25.53 1.84
CA ASP A 130 20.21 -24.94 1.60
C ASP A 130 20.15 -23.70 0.67
N GLU A 131 19.10 -23.59 -0.14
CA GLU A 131 18.90 -22.53 -1.14
C GLU A 131 17.40 -22.14 -1.18
N GLU A 132 17.11 -20.94 -1.71
CA GLU A 132 15.72 -20.48 -1.92
C GLU A 132 14.97 -21.44 -2.85
N GLN A 133 13.74 -21.79 -2.48
CA GLN A 133 12.87 -22.66 -3.26
C GLN A 133 11.53 -21.97 -3.54
N GLU A 134 11.06 -22.02 -4.79
CA GLU A 134 9.71 -21.56 -5.12
C GLU A 134 8.67 -22.38 -4.35
N THR A 135 7.70 -21.69 -3.74
CA THR A 135 6.59 -22.34 -3.02
C THR A 135 5.47 -22.78 -3.97
N GLY A 136 5.49 -22.29 -5.22
CA GLY A 136 4.41 -22.42 -6.18
C GLY A 136 3.30 -21.37 -6.02
N GLU A 137 3.36 -20.53 -4.99
CA GLU A 137 2.42 -19.44 -4.74
C GLU A 137 2.69 -18.25 -5.68
N LYS A 138 1.60 -17.72 -6.25
CA LYS A 138 1.62 -16.58 -7.19
C LYS A 138 0.39 -15.71 -7.00
N PHE A 139 0.56 -14.41 -7.17
CA PHE A 139 -0.53 -13.42 -7.20
C PHE A 139 -0.10 -12.18 -8.00
N ASN A 140 -1.02 -11.24 -8.21
CA ASN A 140 -0.69 -9.93 -8.77
C ASN A 140 -0.76 -8.86 -7.67
N ALA A 141 0.37 -8.19 -7.40
CA ALA A 141 0.46 -7.16 -6.36
C ALA A 141 -0.47 -5.96 -6.63
N ARG A 142 -0.81 -5.68 -7.89
CA ARG A 142 -1.72 -4.58 -8.23
C ARG A 142 -3.13 -4.80 -7.69
N ASP A 143 -3.55 -6.05 -7.53
CA ASP A 143 -4.86 -6.40 -6.97
C ASP A 143 -4.98 -6.01 -5.48
N TYR A 144 -3.85 -5.64 -4.85
CA TYR A 144 -3.75 -5.33 -3.41
C TYR A 144 -3.27 -3.90 -3.13
N LEU A 145 -3.19 -3.05 -4.16
CA LEU A 145 -2.88 -1.63 -4.03
C LEU A 145 -4.15 -0.84 -3.69
N GLY A 146 -4.35 -0.51 -2.41
CA GLY A 146 -5.43 0.39 -1.97
C GLY A 146 -6.46 -0.18 -0.99
N GLU A 147 -6.17 -1.32 -0.36
CA GLU A 147 -6.89 -1.76 0.86
C GLU A 147 -6.32 -1.13 2.13
#